data_AF-A0A0R3R9T9-F1
#
_entry.id   AF-A0A0R3R9T9-F1
#
_cell.length_a   1.000
_cell.length_b   1.000
_cell.length_c   1.000
_cell.angle_alpha   90.00
_cell.angle_beta   90.00
_cell.angle_gamma   90.00
#
_symmetry.space_group_name_H-M   'P 1'
#
loop_
_entity.id
_entity.type
_entity.pdbx_description
1 polymer ?
#
loop_
_entity_poly.entity_id
_entity_poly.type
_entity_poly.pdbx_seq_one_letter_code
_entity_poly.pdbx_strand_id
1 'polypeptide(L)'
;MNSILQTFFFTNQLRKAVYQMPTENDDPETSVALAMQRVFYELQNSDKPVGTKKLTKSFGWDSVESFHQHDVQELCRVLLDNLENKMSGTKVKNTIPSLFEGKMKSYVRCKNVCFESNRVESFYDLQLNIKGKANVLESFSDYTAAEILDGDNKYDAGEFGLQPAVKGVKFISFPPILHLQLMRFQYDALQDANVKINDRFEFPALLNLNAFIEEGDKKEPQDFLLHAVLVHSGDFHGGHYVVFINTNLGGPPKWCKFDDDVVSRASVRDAIEANYGGDDPDLPGKSFTNAYMLVYIKKSCINDVLCPVTEEDIPRHLRLRFEEEKSADAKKKKEKLEAHLFTELIVILEEHMYSYSGFDLFDPKILDEARRLKVEKKMSIDQLYTLFAEEFVS
;
A
#
# COMPACT_ATOMS: atom_id res chain seq x y z
N MET A 1 0.37 1.74 -4.59
CA MET A 1 -0.31 0.70 -3.79
C MET A 1 0.43 -0.64 -3.75
N ASN A 2 0.63 -1.34 -4.88
CA ASN A 2 1.21 -2.69 -4.92
C ASN A 2 2.55 -2.82 -4.15
N SER A 3 3.45 -1.85 -4.33
CA SER A 3 4.73 -1.78 -3.62
C SER A 3 4.59 -1.78 -2.08
N ILE A 4 3.60 -1.08 -1.53
CA ILE A 4 3.32 -1.05 -0.10
C ILE A 4 2.70 -2.36 0.39
N LEU A 5 1.78 -2.94 -0.40
CA LEU A 5 1.17 -4.22 -0.05
C LEU A 5 2.20 -5.34 0.07
N GLN A 6 3.17 -5.39 -0.86
CA GLN A 6 4.28 -6.33 -0.78
C GLN A 6 5.13 -6.05 0.47
N THR A 7 5.47 -4.78 0.72
CA THR A 7 6.24 -4.38 1.91
C THR A 7 5.56 -4.83 3.21
N PHE A 8 4.25 -4.60 3.35
CA PHE A 8 3.48 -5.03 4.52
C PHE A 8 3.32 -6.55 4.61
N PHE A 9 3.19 -7.23 3.48
CA PHE A 9 3.09 -8.69 3.42
C PHE A 9 4.37 -9.37 3.92
N PHE A 10 5.54 -8.83 3.59
CA PHE A 10 6.83 -9.33 4.08
C PHE A 10 7.17 -8.90 5.51
N THR A 11 6.39 -7.98 6.10
CA THR A 11 6.38 -7.76 7.55
C THR A 11 5.56 -8.86 8.23
N ASN A 12 6.21 -10.00 8.49
CA ASN A 12 5.51 -11.23 8.92
C ASN A 12 4.69 -11.06 10.21
N GLN A 13 5.22 -10.34 11.20
CA GLN A 13 4.50 -10.08 12.45
C GLN A 13 3.22 -9.27 12.22
N LEU A 14 3.26 -8.27 11.32
CA LEU A 14 2.08 -7.51 10.90
C LEU A 14 1.08 -8.43 10.18
N ARG A 15 1.56 -9.25 9.23
CA ARG A 15 0.72 -10.20 8.49
C ARG A 15 -0.02 -11.16 9.43
N LYS A 16 0.67 -11.71 10.44
CA LYS A 16 0.03 -12.56 11.47
C LYS A 16 -1.06 -11.81 12.23
N ALA A 17 -0.81 -10.56 12.63
CA ALA A 17 -1.81 -9.76 13.32
C ALA A 17 -3.03 -9.45 12.42
N VAL A 18 -2.81 -9.17 11.14
CA VAL A 18 -3.90 -8.94 10.17
C VAL A 18 -4.79 -10.18 10.03
N TYR A 19 -4.23 -11.39 10.00
CA TYR A 19 -5.04 -12.62 9.98
C TYR A 19 -5.88 -12.83 11.25
N GLN A 20 -5.47 -12.27 12.39
CA GLN A 20 -6.18 -12.42 13.67
C GLN A 20 -7.25 -11.35 13.91
N MET A 21 -7.47 -10.44 12.95
CA MET A 21 -8.53 -9.43 13.05
C MET A 21 -9.91 -10.05 12.87
N PRO A 22 -10.92 -9.69 13.70
CA PRO A 22 -12.28 -10.19 13.56
C PRO A 22 -12.97 -9.50 12.36
N THR A 23 -13.30 -10.30 11.35
CA THR A 23 -13.92 -9.86 10.09
C THR A 23 -15.05 -10.77 9.62
N GLU A 24 -15.55 -11.66 10.50
CA GLU A 24 -16.59 -12.64 10.17
C GLU A 24 -17.89 -11.96 9.73
N ASN A 25 -18.25 -10.85 10.36
CA ASN A 25 -19.46 -10.08 10.10
C ASN A 25 -19.22 -8.84 9.22
N ASP A 26 -18.00 -8.69 8.70
CA ASP A 26 -17.64 -7.55 7.88
C ASP A 26 -18.18 -7.70 6.45
N ASP A 27 -18.66 -6.58 5.90
CA ASP A 27 -19.12 -6.49 4.52
C ASP A 27 -17.94 -6.77 3.54
N PRO A 28 -18.12 -7.73 2.59
CA PRO A 28 -17.08 -8.11 1.63
C PRO A 28 -16.54 -6.99 0.72
N GLU A 29 -17.35 -5.96 0.47
CA GLU A 29 -17.10 -4.89 -0.50
C GLU A 29 -16.55 -3.62 0.14
N THR A 30 -16.87 -3.36 1.41
CA THR A 30 -16.48 -2.12 2.11
C THR A 30 -15.42 -2.33 3.20
N SER A 31 -15.21 -3.55 3.68
CA SER A 31 -14.21 -3.80 4.73
C SER A 31 -12.77 -3.85 4.19
N VAL A 32 -12.00 -2.81 4.51
CA VAL A 32 -10.56 -2.72 4.23
C VAL A 32 -9.77 -3.85 4.90
N ALA A 33 -10.10 -4.17 6.16
CA ALA A 33 -9.41 -5.22 6.91
C ALA A 33 -9.61 -6.61 6.26
N LEU A 34 -10.84 -6.92 5.86
CA LEU A 34 -11.14 -8.16 5.16
C LEU A 34 -10.48 -8.20 3.77
N ALA A 35 -10.47 -7.08 3.05
CA ALA A 35 -9.78 -6.99 1.77
C ALA A 35 -8.26 -7.18 1.90
N MET A 36 -7.64 -6.64 2.96
CA MET A 36 -6.24 -6.86 3.30
C MET A 36 -5.95 -8.34 3.64
N GLN A 37 -6.80 -8.98 4.45
CA GLN A 37 -6.71 -10.41 4.74
C GLN A 37 -6.78 -11.26 3.46
N ARG A 38 -7.68 -10.91 2.53
CA ARG A 38 -7.83 -11.58 1.24
C ARG A 38 -6.56 -11.45 0.41
N VAL A 39 -6.02 -10.23 0.26
CA VAL A 39 -4.78 -9.99 -0.50
C VAL A 39 -3.62 -10.77 0.12
N PHE A 40 -3.44 -10.76 1.44
CA PHE A 40 -2.37 -11.51 2.09
C PHE A 40 -2.56 -13.02 1.95
N TYR A 41 -3.79 -13.52 2.09
CA TYR A 41 -4.07 -14.94 1.88
C TYR A 41 -3.75 -15.39 0.46
N GLU A 42 -4.14 -14.60 -0.55
CA GLU A 42 -3.82 -14.89 -1.95
C GLU A 42 -2.32 -14.77 -2.23
N LEU A 43 -1.63 -13.77 -1.70
CA LEU A 43 -0.17 -13.62 -1.86
C LEU A 43 0.63 -14.80 -1.26
N GLN A 44 0.09 -15.44 -0.23
CA GLN A 44 0.73 -16.60 0.41
C GLN A 44 0.46 -17.92 -0.32
N ASN A 45 -0.70 -18.08 -0.97
CA ASN A 45 -1.17 -19.39 -1.47
C ASN A 45 -1.38 -19.46 -2.99
N SER A 46 -1.43 -18.32 -3.68
CA SER A 46 -1.67 -18.26 -5.13
C SER A 46 -0.38 -18.41 -5.92
N ASP A 47 -0.46 -19.13 -7.03
CA ASP A 47 0.56 -19.21 -8.09
C ASP A 47 0.36 -18.14 -9.17
N LYS A 48 -0.70 -17.34 -9.07
CA LYS A 48 -1.10 -16.31 -10.04
C LYS A 48 -1.02 -14.91 -9.42
N PRO A 49 -0.82 -13.87 -10.24
CA PRO A 49 -0.88 -12.48 -9.79
C PRO A 49 -2.16 -12.17 -9.03
N VAL A 50 -2.02 -11.50 -7.89
CA VAL A 50 -3.10 -11.20 -6.95
C VAL A 50 -3.80 -9.90 -7.34
N GLY A 51 -5.12 -9.94 -7.41
CA GLY A 51 -5.92 -8.77 -7.76
C GLY A 51 -6.23 -7.89 -6.54
N THR A 52 -6.05 -6.58 -6.66
CA THR A 52 -6.31 -5.60 -5.59
C THR A 52 -7.64 -4.86 -5.73
N LYS A 53 -8.52 -5.28 -6.65
CA LYS A 53 -9.78 -4.59 -6.97
C LYS A 53 -10.74 -4.47 -5.79
N LYS A 54 -10.88 -5.53 -4.98
CA LYS A 54 -11.74 -5.50 -3.78
C LYS A 54 -11.16 -4.57 -2.71
N LEU A 55 -9.83 -4.41 -2.66
CA LEU A 55 -9.16 -3.50 -1.74
C LEU A 55 -9.36 -2.04 -2.15
N THR A 56 -9.15 -1.68 -3.41
CA THR A 56 -9.41 -0.30 -3.87
C THR A 56 -10.87 0.09 -3.66
N LYS A 57 -11.81 -0.83 -3.94
CA LYS A 57 -13.24 -0.59 -3.69
C LYS A 57 -13.56 -0.38 -2.21
N SER A 58 -12.88 -1.08 -1.30
CA SER A 58 -13.09 -0.90 0.15
C SER A 58 -12.64 0.48 0.67
N PHE A 59 -11.75 1.17 -0.05
CA PHE A 59 -11.40 2.57 0.26
C PHE A 59 -12.42 3.59 -0.24
N GLY A 60 -13.46 3.15 -0.94
CA GLY A 60 -14.38 4.05 -1.64
C GLY A 60 -13.78 4.66 -2.90
N TRP A 61 -12.56 4.26 -3.30
CA TRP A 61 -11.96 4.69 -4.55
C TRP A 61 -12.72 4.06 -5.70
N ASP A 62 -13.35 4.90 -6.52
CA ASP A 62 -13.99 4.46 -7.75
C ASP A 62 -12.95 4.03 -8.79
N SER A 63 -13.41 3.50 -9.92
CA SER A 63 -12.49 3.07 -10.98
C SER A 63 -11.63 4.21 -11.53
N VAL A 64 -12.02 5.47 -11.37
CA VAL A 64 -11.30 6.65 -11.88
C VAL A 64 -10.26 7.13 -10.86
N GLU A 65 -10.62 7.22 -9.58
CA GLU A 65 -9.74 7.54 -8.45
C GLU A 65 -8.60 6.53 -8.30
N SER A 66 -8.84 5.26 -8.67
CA SER A 66 -7.77 4.24 -8.72
C SER A 66 -6.65 4.54 -9.73
N PHE A 67 -6.88 5.45 -10.69
CA PHE A 67 -5.86 5.95 -11.63
C PHE A 67 -5.15 7.22 -11.14
N HIS A 68 -5.60 7.84 -10.03
CA HIS A 68 -4.88 8.96 -9.44
C HIS A 68 -3.63 8.44 -8.71
N GLN A 69 -2.48 9.06 -9.00
CA GLN A 69 -1.23 8.73 -8.34
C GLN A 69 -1.23 9.34 -6.93
N HIS A 70 -1.59 8.53 -5.94
CA HIS A 70 -1.47 8.90 -4.53
C HIS A 70 -0.01 8.80 -4.06
N ASP A 71 0.38 9.70 -3.16
CA ASP A 71 1.66 9.57 -2.47
C ASP A 71 1.69 8.24 -1.71
N VAL A 72 2.76 7.47 -1.92
CA VAL A 72 2.98 6.18 -1.27
C VAL A 72 2.93 6.29 0.26
N GLN A 73 3.38 7.42 0.82
CA GLN A 73 3.33 7.65 2.27
C GLN A 73 1.92 7.93 2.77
N GLU A 74 1.13 8.72 2.04
CA GLU A 74 -0.27 8.98 2.39
C GLU A 74 -1.05 7.66 2.44
N LEU A 75 -0.90 6.83 1.41
CA LEU A 75 -1.52 5.50 1.39
C LEU A 75 -1.03 4.61 2.53
N CYS A 76 0.27 4.63 2.84
CA CYS A 76 0.84 3.88 3.96
C CYS A 76 0.18 4.28 5.29
N ARG A 77 0.02 5.58 5.54
CA ARG A 77 -0.63 6.09 6.77
C ARG A 77 -2.10 5.74 6.83
N VAL A 78 -2.86 5.95 5.75
CA VAL A 78 -4.29 5.60 5.69
C VAL A 78 -4.50 4.10 5.97
N LEU A 79 -3.66 3.24 5.40
CA LEU A 79 -3.70 1.79 5.66
C LEU A 79 -3.40 1.46 7.12
N LEU A 80 -2.31 2.01 7.68
CA LEU A 80 -1.92 1.74 9.06
C LEU A 80 -2.97 2.25 10.06
N ASP A 81 -3.49 3.46 9.85
CA ASP A 81 -4.53 4.06 10.70
C ASP A 81 -5.84 3.25 10.63
N ASN A 82 -6.25 2.79 9.45
CA ASN A 82 -7.43 1.94 9.31
C ASN A 82 -7.26 0.61 10.04
N LEU A 83 -6.10 -0.04 9.89
CA LEU A 83 -5.77 -1.27 10.57
C LEU A 83 -5.69 -1.09 12.08
N GLU A 84 -5.04 -0.04 12.57
CA GLU A 84 -4.92 0.27 13.99
C GLU A 84 -6.31 0.48 14.63
N ASN A 85 -7.17 1.26 13.98
CA ASN A 85 -8.54 1.48 14.44
C ASN A 85 -9.35 0.18 14.49
N LYS A 86 -9.23 -0.69 13.49
CA LYS A 86 -9.94 -1.98 13.46
C LYS A 86 -9.35 -3.00 14.43
N MET A 87 -8.06 -2.92 14.73
CA MET A 87 -7.40 -3.73 15.75
C MET A 87 -7.74 -3.25 17.17
N SER A 88 -8.22 -2.01 17.34
CA SER A 88 -8.67 -1.48 18.63
C SER A 88 -9.76 -2.37 19.25
N GLY A 89 -9.61 -2.70 20.53
CA GLY A 89 -10.53 -3.60 21.24
C GLY A 89 -10.34 -5.09 20.94
N THR A 90 -9.36 -5.47 20.12
CA THR A 90 -9.01 -6.88 19.84
C THR A 90 -7.76 -7.34 20.59
N LYS A 91 -7.41 -8.63 20.49
CA LYS A 91 -6.17 -9.19 21.04
C LYS A 91 -4.90 -8.59 20.42
N VAL A 92 -5.00 -8.02 19.21
CA VAL A 92 -3.88 -7.50 18.43
C VAL A 92 -3.80 -5.96 18.41
N LYS A 93 -4.53 -5.27 19.31
CA LYS A 93 -4.65 -3.80 19.34
C LYS A 93 -3.34 -3.01 19.28
N ASN A 94 -2.27 -3.51 19.90
CA ASN A 94 -1.01 -2.77 20.04
C ASN A 94 0.00 -3.14 18.96
N THR A 95 -0.36 -3.95 17.96
CA THR A 95 0.60 -4.44 16.97
C THR A 95 1.19 -3.29 16.16
N ILE A 96 0.34 -2.40 15.63
CA ILE A 96 0.76 -1.28 14.77
C ILE A 96 1.69 -0.32 15.53
N PRO A 97 1.32 0.21 16.73
CA PRO A 97 2.24 1.01 17.52
C PRO A 97 3.52 0.25 17.90
N SER A 98 3.43 -1.02 18.31
CA SER A 98 4.62 -1.78 18.72
C SER A 98 5.66 -1.98 17.62
N LEU A 99 5.22 -1.98 16.35
CA LEU A 99 6.07 -2.21 15.19
C LEU A 99 6.64 -0.92 14.60
N PHE A 100 5.82 0.14 14.55
CA PHE A 100 6.11 1.35 13.77
C PHE A 100 6.22 2.63 14.61
N GLU A 101 5.69 2.66 15.85
CA GLU A 101 5.72 3.88 16.68
C GLU A 101 7.12 4.14 17.25
N GLY A 102 7.72 5.24 16.82
CA GLY A 102 8.87 5.87 17.47
C GLY A 102 8.45 7.09 18.28
N LYS A 103 9.38 7.58 19.13
CA LYS A 103 9.16 8.80 19.93
C LYS A 103 10.30 9.78 19.70
N MET A 104 9.93 11.03 19.51
CA MET A 104 10.85 12.15 19.39
C MET A 104 10.44 13.29 20.33
N LYS A 105 11.41 14.12 20.67
CA LYS A 105 11.27 15.28 21.54
C LYS A 105 11.62 16.53 20.76
N SER A 106 10.63 17.39 20.56
CA SER A 106 10.84 18.75 20.07
C SER A 106 11.11 19.65 21.27
N TYR A 107 12.21 20.39 21.23
CA TYR A 107 12.56 21.35 22.27
C TYR A 107 12.69 22.75 21.69
N VAL A 108 12.27 23.75 22.46
CA VAL A 108 12.46 25.16 22.15
C VAL A 108 13.06 25.82 23.39
N ARG A 109 14.29 26.33 23.26
CA ARG A 109 15.02 26.99 24.34
C ARG A 109 15.22 28.46 24.01
N CYS A 110 14.68 29.34 24.83
CA CYS A 110 14.87 30.78 24.66
C CYS A 110 16.34 31.16 24.95
N LYS A 111 16.88 32.13 24.21
CA LYS A 111 18.26 32.60 24.40
C LYS A 111 18.40 33.59 25.56
N ASN A 112 17.42 34.47 25.70
CA ASN A 112 17.50 35.62 26.62
C ASN A 112 16.76 35.39 27.95
N VAL A 113 15.93 34.36 28.03
CA VAL A 113 15.15 34.00 29.23
C VAL A 113 15.36 32.53 29.54
N CYS A 114 15.33 32.17 30.83
CA CYS A 114 15.48 30.80 31.29
C CYS A 114 14.16 30.02 31.11
N PHE A 115 13.71 29.89 29.87
CA PHE A 115 12.50 29.16 29.48
C PHE A 115 12.84 28.10 28.43
N GLU A 116 12.43 26.86 28.69
CA GLU A 116 12.53 25.75 27.74
C GLU A 116 11.18 25.04 27.67
N SER A 117 10.63 24.94 26.45
CA SER A 117 9.47 24.13 26.15
C SER A 117 9.92 22.79 25.56
N ASN A 118 9.36 21.70 26.05
CA ASN A 118 9.66 20.35 25.60
C ASN A 118 8.35 19.63 25.27
N ARG A 119 8.22 19.11 24.05
CA ARG A 119 7.06 18.34 23.61
C ARG A 119 7.50 16.99 23.08
N VAL A 120 6.92 15.92 23.63
CA VAL A 120 7.13 14.56 23.14
C VAL A 120 6.04 14.24 22.14
N GLU A 121 6.45 13.78 20.96
CA GLU A 121 5.57 13.43 19.85
C GLU A 121 5.92 12.02 19.37
N SER A 122 4.90 11.25 18.99
CA SER A 122 5.07 9.95 18.36
C SER A 122 5.17 10.10 16.84
N PHE A 123 5.90 9.22 16.18
CA PHE A 123 6.01 9.15 14.72
C PHE A 123 5.91 7.71 14.23
N TYR A 124 5.41 7.53 13.01
CA TYR A 124 5.32 6.23 12.31
C TYR A 124 6.22 6.16 11.07
N ASP A 125 6.56 7.32 10.52
CA ASP A 125 7.50 7.51 9.42
C ASP A 125 8.33 8.77 9.66
N LEU A 126 9.50 8.84 9.01
CA LEU A 126 10.36 10.02 9.02
C LEU A 126 10.53 10.54 7.60
N GLN A 127 10.25 11.84 7.43
CA GLN A 127 10.46 12.57 6.18
C GLN A 127 11.87 13.16 6.16
N LEU A 128 12.70 12.66 5.25
CA LEU A 128 14.08 13.08 5.11
C LEU A 128 14.24 14.03 3.93
N ASN A 129 14.77 15.22 4.22
CA ASN A 129 15.16 16.16 3.17
C ASN A 129 16.39 15.61 2.43
N ILE A 130 16.35 15.65 1.11
CA ILE A 130 17.43 15.13 0.26
C ILE A 130 18.19 16.23 -0.49
N LYS A 131 17.59 17.42 -0.63
CA LYS A 131 18.16 18.48 -1.46
C LYS A 131 19.47 18.97 -0.83
N GLY A 132 20.57 18.82 -1.58
CA GLY A 132 21.90 19.17 -1.08
C GLY A 132 22.46 18.23 -0.01
N LYS A 133 21.92 17.00 0.13
CA LYS A 133 22.44 15.97 1.04
C LYS A 133 22.95 14.79 0.22
N ALA A 134 24.12 14.25 0.57
CA ALA A 134 24.72 13.15 -0.18
C ALA A 134 24.17 11.77 0.24
N ASN A 135 23.71 11.64 1.49
CA ASN A 135 23.32 10.35 2.07
C ASN A 135 22.32 10.51 3.23
N VAL A 136 21.74 9.37 3.66
CA VAL A 136 20.78 9.28 4.77
C VAL A 136 21.30 9.90 6.07
N LEU A 137 22.57 9.69 6.44
CA LEU A 137 23.11 10.19 7.71
C LEU A 137 23.19 11.73 7.74
N GLU A 138 23.51 12.35 6.60
CA GLU A 138 23.47 13.80 6.46
C GLU A 138 22.04 14.35 6.61
N SER A 139 21.05 13.67 6.04
CA SER A 139 19.63 14.02 6.24
C SER A 139 19.17 13.87 7.69
N PHE A 140 19.63 12.84 8.41
CA PHE A 140 19.36 12.72 9.86
C PHE A 140 20.05 13.82 10.68
N SER A 141 21.24 14.23 10.27
CA SER A 141 21.98 15.34 10.89
C SER A 141 21.27 16.67 10.67
N ASP A 142 20.71 16.88 9.46
CA ASP A 142 19.84 18.01 9.14
C ASP A 142 18.55 17.99 9.95
N TYR A 143 17.91 16.82 10.06
CA TYR A 143 16.67 16.62 10.82
C TYR A 143 16.82 16.96 12.31
N THR A 144 18.00 16.68 12.89
CA THR A 144 18.30 16.95 14.30
C THR A 144 19.06 18.27 14.51
N ALA A 145 19.35 19.01 13.43
CA ALA A 145 20.01 20.30 13.51
C ALA A 145 19.14 21.30 14.27
N ALA A 146 19.78 22.13 15.09
CA ALA A 146 19.08 23.17 15.82
C ALA A 146 18.82 24.39 14.91
N GLU A 147 17.56 24.77 14.79
CA GLU A 147 17.12 25.96 14.09
C GLU A 147 17.11 27.17 15.03
N ILE A 148 17.56 28.31 14.52
CA ILE A 148 17.51 29.58 15.26
C ILE A 148 16.23 30.32 14.87
N LEU A 149 15.38 30.55 15.85
CA LEU A 149 14.18 31.38 15.75
C LEU A 149 14.56 32.82 16.12
N ASP A 150 14.64 33.71 15.14
CA ASP A 150 15.03 35.12 15.32
C ASP A 150 14.31 36.02 14.31
N GLY A 151 14.47 37.34 14.45
CA GLY A 151 13.84 38.34 13.58
C GLY A 151 12.32 38.30 13.68
N ASP A 152 11.66 38.10 12.53
CA ASP A 152 10.20 37.99 12.44
C ASP A 152 9.68 36.61 12.89
N ASN A 153 10.55 35.60 12.99
CA ASN A 153 10.22 34.22 13.37
C ASN A 153 10.50 33.93 14.86
N LYS A 154 10.34 34.93 15.74
CA LYS A 154 10.54 34.76 17.19
C LYS A 154 9.49 33.82 17.78
N TYR A 155 9.89 33.09 18.82
CA TYR A 155 9.03 32.17 19.55
C TYR A 155 8.17 32.92 20.58
N ASP A 156 6.87 32.67 20.60
CA ASP A 156 5.99 33.17 21.66
C ASP A 156 6.14 32.30 22.92
N ALA A 157 6.85 32.84 23.91
CA ALA A 157 7.11 32.20 25.19
C ALA A 157 6.02 32.52 26.24
N GLY A 158 4.82 32.95 25.81
CA GLY A 158 3.69 33.21 26.70
C GLY A 158 3.96 34.41 27.60
N GLU A 159 4.26 34.16 28.88
CA GLU A 159 4.54 35.22 29.87
C GLU A 159 5.75 36.10 29.50
N PHE A 160 6.69 35.58 28.71
CA PHE A 160 7.88 36.31 28.27
C PHE A 160 7.73 36.96 26.89
N GLY A 161 6.56 36.83 26.26
CA GLY A 161 6.27 37.33 24.91
C GLY A 161 7.18 36.73 23.82
N LEU A 162 7.35 37.46 22.72
CA LEU A 162 8.16 37.04 21.57
C LEU A 162 9.67 37.09 21.90
N GLN A 163 10.32 35.93 21.94
CA GLN A 163 11.72 35.76 22.28
C GLN A 163 12.49 35.06 21.16
N PRO A 164 13.77 35.43 20.93
CA PRO A 164 14.65 34.64 20.11
C PRO A 164 14.95 33.31 20.82
N ALA A 165 14.82 32.21 20.08
CA ALA A 165 14.92 30.86 20.63
C ALA A 165 15.71 29.93 19.71
N VAL A 166 16.06 28.77 20.25
CA VAL A 166 16.67 27.67 19.51
C VAL A 166 15.70 26.50 19.57
N LYS A 167 15.21 26.09 18.40
CA LYS A 167 14.33 24.94 18.22
C LYS A 167 15.15 23.76 17.73
N GLY A 168 14.86 22.56 18.19
CA GLY A 168 15.48 21.35 17.65
C GLY A 168 14.68 20.12 17.98
N VAL A 169 15.07 19.01 17.37
CA VAL A 169 14.43 17.70 17.56
C VAL A 169 15.49 16.69 17.98
N LYS A 170 15.13 15.82 18.93
CA LYS A 170 15.94 14.67 19.34
C LYS A 170 15.09 13.41 19.36
N PHE A 171 15.68 12.27 19.01
CA PHE A 171 14.98 11.00 19.09
C PHE A 171 15.11 10.41 20.51
N ILE A 172 13.98 10.00 21.07
CA ILE A 172 13.91 9.26 22.34
C ILE A 172 14.04 7.77 22.05
N SER A 173 13.26 7.27 21.08
CA SER A 173 13.27 5.85 20.71
C SER A 173 12.90 5.64 19.25
N PHE A 174 13.60 4.73 18.59
CA PHE A 174 13.25 4.24 17.27
C PHE A 174 12.39 2.96 17.33
N PRO A 175 11.45 2.79 16.39
CA PRO A 175 10.63 1.59 16.31
C PRO A 175 11.42 0.37 15.78
N PRO A 176 10.90 -0.86 15.95
CA PRO A 176 11.44 -2.05 15.30
C PRO A 176 11.48 -1.95 13.77
N ILE A 177 10.50 -1.29 13.15
CA ILE A 177 10.43 -1.06 11.71
C ILE A 177 10.43 0.44 11.45
N LEU A 178 11.44 0.91 10.73
CA LEU A 178 11.65 2.31 10.43
C LEU A 178 11.32 2.59 8.97
N HIS A 179 10.28 3.39 8.75
CA HIS A 179 9.92 3.91 7.44
C HIS A 179 10.57 5.28 7.23
N LEU A 180 11.39 5.39 6.18
CA LEU A 180 12.03 6.64 5.78
C LEU A 180 11.46 7.06 4.43
N GLN A 181 10.72 8.17 4.41
CA GLN A 181 10.26 8.81 3.19
C GLN A 181 11.33 9.79 2.72
N LEU A 182 11.79 9.64 1.47
CA LEU A 182 12.74 10.57 0.86
C LEU A 182 11.95 11.66 0.16
N MET A 183 12.12 12.92 0.59
CA MET A 183 11.38 14.08 0.08
C MET A 183 11.85 14.46 -1.34
N ARG A 184 11.58 13.59 -2.31
CA ARG A 184 11.95 13.73 -3.73
C ARG A 184 11.01 14.63 -4.51
N PHE A 185 9.84 14.96 -3.99
CA PHE A 185 8.95 15.93 -4.61
C PHE A 185 8.96 17.21 -3.78
N GLN A 186 9.31 18.33 -4.41
CA GLN A 186 9.31 19.64 -3.78
C GLN A 186 8.74 20.66 -4.76
N TYR A 187 8.06 21.66 -4.22
CA TYR A 187 7.61 22.81 -4.99
C TYR A 187 8.81 23.68 -5.37
N ASP A 188 9.01 23.92 -6.66
CA ASP A 188 10.00 24.86 -7.18
C ASP A 188 9.31 26.18 -7.51
N ALA A 189 9.61 27.21 -6.70
CA ALA A 189 9.05 28.55 -6.87
C ALA A 189 9.47 29.24 -8.18
N LEU A 190 10.58 28.83 -8.80
CA LEU A 190 11.01 29.38 -10.09
C LEU A 190 10.18 28.81 -11.25
N GLN A 191 9.78 27.55 -11.15
CA GLN A 191 9.00 26.84 -12.16
C GLN A 191 7.49 26.87 -11.87
N ASP A 192 7.09 27.37 -10.70
CA ASP A 192 5.71 27.35 -10.20
C ASP A 192 5.06 25.96 -10.29
N ALA A 193 5.85 24.92 -10.02
CA ALA A 193 5.44 23.53 -10.19
C ALA A 193 6.14 22.61 -9.18
N ASN A 194 5.52 21.47 -8.88
CA ASN A 194 6.17 20.41 -8.13
C ASN A 194 7.14 19.65 -9.04
N VAL A 195 8.40 19.58 -8.64
CA VAL A 195 9.46 18.92 -9.39
C VAL A 195 9.98 17.71 -8.62
N LYS A 196 10.39 16.69 -9.38
CA LYS A 196 11.08 15.54 -8.84
C LYS A 196 12.58 15.80 -8.76
N ILE A 197 13.14 15.70 -7.56
CA ILE A 197 14.56 15.77 -7.27
C ILE A 197 15.19 14.41 -7.57
N ASN A 198 15.98 14.39 -8.64
CA ASN A 198 16.67 13.19 -9.10
C ASN A 198 18.14 13.13 -8.64
N ASP A 199 18.55 14.02 -7.74
CA ASP A 199 19.90 14.06 -7.17
C ASP A 199 20.31 12.71 -6.59
N ARG A 200 21.61 12.44 -6.67
CA ARG A 200 22.23 11.25 -6.10
C ARG A 200 22.11 11.29 -4.58
N PHE A 201 21.49 10.27 -4.01
CA PHE A 201 21.29 10.15 -2.57
C PHE A 201 21.56 8.71 -2.12
N GLU A 202 22.60 8.53 -1.32
CA GLU A 202 23.04 7.21 -0.88
C GLU A 202 22.32 6.75 0.39
N PHE A 203 21.99 5.45 0.43
CA PHE A 203 21.42 4.80 1.61
C PHE A 203 22.11 3.45 1.85
N PRO A 204 22.66 3.21 3.06
CA PRO A 204 23.47 2.01 3.31
C PRO A 204 22.59 0.79 3.61
N ALA A 205 23.11 -0.41 3.35
CA ALA A 205 22.45 -1.66 3.73
C ALA A 205 22.37 -1.85 5.26
N LEU A 206 23.37 -1.33 6.00
CA LEU A 206 23.39 -1.25 7.46
C LEU A 206 23.42 0.23 7.87
N LEU A 207 22.38 0.69 8.54
CA LEU A 207 22.23 2.06 9.02
C LEU A 207 22.42 2.10 10.54
N ASN A 208 23.36 2.92 11.00
CA ASN A 208 23.63 3.13 12.43
C ASN A 208 23.05 4.48 12.87
N LEU A 209 22.10 4.47 13.80
CA LEU A 209 21.42 5.67 14.28
C LEU A 209 21.77 6.03 15.74
N ASN A 210 22.83 5.44 16.30
CA ASN A 210 23.22 5.68 17.70
C ASN A 210 23.57 7.14 18.00
N ALA A 211 24.03 7.89 16.99
CA ALA A 211 24.39 9.29 17.16
C ALA A 211 23.18 10.21 17.39
N PHE A 212 21.97 9.76 17.02
CA PHE A 212 20.76 10.59 17.00
C PHE A 212 19.81 10.33 18.17
N ILE A 213 20.10 9.35 19.03
CA ILE A 213 19.31 9.01 20.22
C ILE A 213 19.86 9.74 21.46
N GLU A 214 18.97 10.16 22.37
CA GLU A 214 19.39 10.77 23.64
C GLU A 214 20.23 9.80 24.50
N GLU A 215 21.26 10.33 25.17
CA GLU A 215 22.27 9.51 25.86
C GLU A 215 21.71 8.62 26.98
N GLY A 216 20.62 9.05 27.63
CA GLY A 216 19.97 8.30 28.70
C GLY A 216 19.30 6.99 28.25
N ASP A 217 19.04 6.85 26.95
CA ASP A 217 18.31 5.71 26.35
C ASP A 217 19.17 4.86 25.40
N LYS A 218 20.50 5.03 25.42
CA LYS A 218 21.50 4.20 24.72
C LYS A 218 21.63 2.78 25.31
N LYS A 219 20.52 2.14 25.70
CA LYS A 219 20.50 0.79 26.30
C LYS A 219 20.84 -0.30 25.29
N GLU A 220 20.55 -0.06 24.01
CA GLU A 220 20.80 -0.99 22.91
C GLU A 220 21.37 -0.28 21.67
N PRO A 221 22.20 -0.97 20.87
CA PRO A 221 22.62 -0.49 19.55
C PRO A 221 21.41 -0.22 18.64
N GLN A 222 21.38 0.97 18.05
CA GLN A 222 20.41 1.41 17.05
C GLN A 222 20.90 1.06 15.65
N ASP A 223 21.19 -0.23 15.44
CA ASP A 223 21.58 -0.79 14.15
C ASP A 223 20.37 -1.29 13.38
N PHE A 224 20.24 -0.86 12.13
CA PHE A 224 19.11 -1.14 11.26
C PHE A 224 19.57 -1.77 9.95
N LEU A 225 18.93 -2.85 9.52
CA LEU A 225 19.19 -3.48 8.22
C LEU A 225 18.12 -3.08 7.20
N LEU A 226 18.56 -2.74 5.99
CA LEU A 226 17.68 -2.37 4.89
C LEU A 226 16.87 -3.60 4.45
N HIS A 227 15.56 -3.51 4.57
CA HIS A 227 14.61 -4.57 4.26
C HIS A 227 13.93 -4.37 2.91
N ALA A 228 13.46 -3.15 2.61
CA ALA A 228 12.82 -2.83 1.35
C ALA A 228 13.23 -1.45 0.80
N VAL A 229 13.24 -1.34 -0.53
CA VAL A 229 13.51 -0.11 -1.28
C VAL A 229 12.37 0.07 -2.27
N LEU A 230 11.49 1.05 -2.01
CA LEU A 230 10.43 1.44 -2.93
C LEU A 230 10.99 2.46 -3.89
N VAL A 231 10.85 2.21 -5.18
CA VAL A 231 11.47 2.97 -6.26
C VAL A 231 10.40 3.56 -7.15
N HIS A 232 10.58 4.82 -7.51
CA HIS A 232 9.70 5.53 -8.43
C HIS A 232 10.47 5.90 -9.71
N SER A 233 9.94 5.46 -10.85
CA SER A 233 10.45 5.76 -12.19
C SER A 233 9.51 6.72 -12.91
N GLY A 234 9.96 7.92 -13.27
CA GLY A 234 9.10 8.94 -13.89
C GLY A 234 9.17 10.28 -13.14
N ASP A 235 8.23 11.17 -13.42
CA ASP A 235 8.18 12.54 -12.89
C ASP A 235 6.99 12.75 -11.93
N PHE A 236 6.67 14.01 -11.60
CA PHE A 236 5.55 14.33 -10.71
C PHE A 236 4.17 14.02 -11.33
N HIS A 237 4.03 14.12 -12.66
CA HIS A 237 2.76 13.95 -13.37
C HIS A 237 2.44 12.49 -13.67
N GLY A 238 3.47 11.65 -13.73
CA GLY A 238 3.31 10.24 -14.01
C GLY A 238 4.60 9.46 -13.80
N GLY A 239 4.49 8.35 -13.07
CA GLY A 239 5.51 7.32 -13.13
C GLY A 239 5.02 5.92 -12.79
N HIS A 240 6.00 5.06 -12.54
CA HIS A 240 5.85 3.64 -12.25
C HIS A 240 6.55 3.30 -10.94
N TYR A 241 5.87 2.52 -10.10
CA TYR A 241 6.35 2.15 -8.77
C TYR A 241 6.73 0.68 -8.73
N VAL A 242 7.95 0.40 -8.31
CA VAL A 242 8.45 -0.96 -8.07
C VAL A 242 9.03 -1.06 -6.66
N VAL A 243 9.12 -2.26 -6.10
CA VAL A 243 9.77 -2.46 -4.80
C VAL A 243 10.79 -3.59 -4.87
N PHE A 244 11.95 -3.34 -4.26
CA PHE A 244 12.95 -4.37 -3.99
C PHE A 244 12.84 -4.78 -2.53
N ILE A 245 12.78 -6.09 -2.25
CA ILE A 245 12.68 -6.62 -0.88
C ILE A 245 13.75 -7.68 -0.66
N ASN A 246 14.45 -7.59 0.48
CA ASN A 246 15.37 -8.62 0.93
C ASN A 246 14.62 -9.70 1.72
N THR A 247 14.37 -10.84 1.08
CA THR A 247 13.56 -11.93 1.65
C THR A 247 14.34 -12.82 2.63
N ASN A 248 15.62 -12.51 2.89
CA ASN A 248 16.48 -13.28 3.81
C ASN A 248 17.31 -12.33 4.70
N LEU A 249 16.64 -11.35 5.29
CA LEU A 249 17.25 -10.37 6.18
C LEU A 249 17.89 -11.05 7.40
N GLY A 250 19.11 -10.65 7.77
CA GLY A 250 19.90 -11.29 8.83
C GLY A 250 20.73 -12.49 8.36
N GLY A 251 20.49 -13.02 7.16
CA GLY A 251 21.33 -14.00 6.48
C GLY A 251 22.01 -13.43 5.23
N PRO A 252 22.51 -14.30 4.32
CA PRO A 252 23.00 -13.86 3.02
C PRO A 252 21.91 -13.10 2.25
N PRO A 253 22.20 -11.93 1.68
CA PRO A 253 21.19 -11.07 1.07
C PRO A 253 20.54 -11.78 -0.13
N LYS A 254 19.21 -11.84 -0.14
CA LYS A 254 18.40 -12.38 -1.24
C LYS A 254 17.38 -11.33 -1.64
N TRP A 255 17.75 -10.50 -2.61
CA TRP A 255 16.89 -9.44 -3.12
C TRP A 255 15.99 -9.95 -4.25
N CYS A 256 14.73 -9.54 -4.19
CA CYS A 256 13.75 -9.73 -5.25
C CYS A 256 13.17 -8.39 -5.65
N LYS A 257 13.02 -8.16 -6.95
CA LYS A 257 12.28 -7.04 -7.53
C LYS A 257 10.83 -7.48 -7.75
N PHE A 258 9.90 -6.74 -7.17
CA PHE A 258 8.46 -6.89 -7.36
C PHE A 258 7.98 -5.75 -8.25
N ASP A 259 7.69 -6.10 -9.49
CA ASP A 259 7.24 -5.19 -10.55
C ASP A 259 5.86 -5.65 -10.99
N ASP A 260 4.84 -5.18 -10.25
CA ASP A 260 3.44 -5.60 -10.37
C ASP A 260 3.23 -7.13 -10.41
N ASP A 261 2.93 -7.69 -11.57
CA ASP A 261 2.64 -9.10 -11.78
C ASP A 261 3.90 -9.95 -12.01
N VAL A 262 5.08 -9.32 -12.10
CA VAL A 262 6.36 -9.97 -12.34
C VAL A 262 7.26 -9.86 -11.11
N VAL A 263 7.67 -11.00 -10.58
CA VAL A 263 8.69 -11.10 -9.52
C VAL A 263 9.96 -11.70 -10.09
N SER A 264 11.10 -11.01 -9.89
CA SER A 264 12.41 -11.45 -10.38
C SER A 264 13.48 -11.31 -9.30
N ARG A 265 14.55 -12.10 -9.39
CA ARG A 265 15.71 -11.94 -8.48
C ARG A 265 16.50 -10.70 -8.89
N ALA A 266 17.03 -9.99 -7.90
CA ALA A 266 17.86 -8.81 -8.11
C ALA A 266 19.20 -8.96 -7.37
N SER A 267 20.24 -8.29 -7.89
CA SER A 267 21.49 -8.17 -7.15
C SER A 267 21.38 -7.07 -6.08
N VAL A 268 22.31 -7.05 -5.12
CA VAL A 268 22.40 -5.94 -4.13
C VAL A 268 22.61 -4.60 -4.84
N ARG A 269 23.42 -4.59 -5.91
CA ARG A 269 23.67 -3.41 -6.72
C ARG A 269 22.38 -2.87 -7.36
N ASP A 270 21.55 -3.75 -7.92
CA ASP A 270 20.29 -3.35 -8.56
C ASP A 270 19.26 -2.86 -7.55
N ALA A 271 19.23 -3.45 -6.35
CA ALA A 271 18.30 -3.06 -5.30
C ALA A 271 18.69 -1.77 -4.57
N ILE A 272 19.99 -1.48 -4.44
CA ILE A 272 20.50 -0.37 -3.64
C ILE A 272 21.18 0.68 -4.51
N GLU A 273 22.36 0.38 -5.06
CA GLU A 273 23.22 1.36 -5.73
C GLU A 273 22.60 1.96 -6.98
N ALA A 274 21.88 1.15 -7.77
CA ALA A 274 21.19 1.59 -8.98
C ALA A 274 20.02 2.55 -8.68
N ASN A 275 19.58 2.66 -7.42
CA ASN A 275 18.44 3.46 -7.00
C ASN A 275 18.83 4.74 -6.24
N TYR A 276 20.13 5.11 -6.22
CA TYR A 276 20.58 6.36 -5.61
C TYR A 276 20.15 7.61 -6.40
N GLY A 277 19.95 7.48 -7.71
CA GLY A 277 19.74 8.62 -8.61
C GLY A 277 21.07 9.29 -9.03
N GLY A 278 20.98 10.53 -9.51
CA GLY A 278 22.10 11.31 -10.04
C GLY A 278 22.52 10.90 -11.44
N ASP A 279 21.61 10.29 -12.21
CA ASP A 279 21.85 10.00 -13.60
C ASP A 279 21.96 11.29 -14.41
N ASP A 280 22.97 11.34 -15.28
CA ASP A 280 23.24 12.47 -16.16
C ASP A 280 22.04 12.74 -17.09
N PRO A 281 21.44 13.95 -17.04
CA PRO A 281 20.28 14.30 -17.86
C PRO A 281 20.57 14.24 -19.37
N ASP A 282 21.84 14.28 -19.79
CA ASP A 282 22.24 14.28 -21.20
C ASP A 282 22.38 12.86 -21.80
N LEU A 283 22.25 11.80 -20.99
CA LEU A 283 22.31 10.42 -21.48
C LEU A 283 20.93 9.91 -21.96
N PRO A 284 20.76 9.60 -23.26
CA PRO A 284 19.48 9.13 -23.79
C PRO A 284 19.11 7.74 -23.24
N GLY A 285 17.88 7.60 -22.74
CA GLY A 285 17.27 6.32 -22.39
C GLY A 285 17.26 5.95 -20.90
N LYS A 286 17.64 6.84 -19.98
CA LYS A 286 17.50 6.57 -18.53
C LYS A 286 16.15 7.05 -18.00
N SER A 287 15.39 6.13 -17.41
CA SER A 287 14.20 6.47 -16.64
C SER A 287 14.65 7.20 -15.38
N PHE A 288 14.04 8.35 -15.06
CA PHE A 288 14.22 9.08 -13.80
C PHE A 288 13.87 8.19 -12.62
N THR A 289 14.78 7.31 -12.21
CA THR A 289 14.52 6.16 -11.34
C THR A 289 15.36 6.30 -10.09
N ASN A 290 14.69 6.33 -8.96
CA ASN A 290 15.37 6.45 -7.68
C ASN A 290 14.45 5.98 -6.55
N ALA A 291 15.08 5.63 -5.43
CA ALA A 291 14.37 5.26 -4.22
C ALA A 291 13.53 6.44 -3.73
N TYR A 292 12.27 6.17 -3.42
CA TYR A 292 11.31 7.11 -2.87
C TYR A 292 11.05 6.87 -1.37
N MET A 293 11.01 5.59 -0.96
CA MET A 293 10.82 5.20 0.44
C MET A 293 11.71 4.01 0.77
N LEU A 294 12.30 4.03 1.96
CA LEU A 294 13.16 2.98 2.47
C LEU A 294 12.53 2.35 3.72
N VAL A 295 12.64 1.04 3.84
CA VAL A 295 12.19 0.30 5.02
C VAL A 295 13.37 -0.38 5.65
N TYR A 296 13.62 -0.06 6.90
CA TYR A 296 14.68 -0.61 7.72
C TYR A 296 14.09 -1.40 8.88
N ILE A 297 14.72 -2.50 9.27
CA ILE A 297 14.34 -3.29 10.44
C ILE A 297 15.49 -3.29 11.45
N LYS A 298 15.16 -3.00 12.72
CA LYS A 298 16.12 -3.01 13.82
C LYS A 298 16.74 -4.40 13.97
N LYS A 299 18.06 -4.48 14.00
CA LYS A 299 18.81 -5.75 13.98
C LYS A 299 18.44 -6.69 15.13
N SER A 300 18.16 -6.15 16.31
CA SER A 300 17.75 -6.94 17.48
C SER A 300 16.34 -7.55 17.36
N CYS A 301 15.47 -6.98 16.53
CA CYS A 301 14.06 -7.38 16.41
C CYS A 301 13.77 -8.22 15.15
N ILE A 302 14.78 -8.56 14.33
CA ILE A 302 14.59 -9.23 13.04
C ILE A 302 13.81 -10.55 13.20
N ASN A 303 14.17 -11.36 14.19
CA ASN A 303 13.55 -12.68 14.40
C ASN A 303 12.06 -12.57 14.78
N ASP A 304 11.69 -11.49 15.48
CA ASP A 304 10.31 -11.25 15.89
C ASP A 304 9.50 -10.68 14.72
N VAL A 305 10.03 -9.67 14.04
CA VAL A 305 9.38 -8.99 12.92
C VAL A 305 9.20 -9.92 11.71
N LEU A 306 10.23 -10.70 11.38
CA LEU A 306 10.25 -11.64 10.26
C LEU A 306 10.02 -13.09 10.70
N CYS A 307 9.26 -13.29 11.79
CA CYS A 307 8.91 -14.61 12.30
C CYS A 307 8.26 -15.50 11.21
N PRO A 308 8.48 -16.83 11.22
CA PRO A 308 7.83 -17.73 10.27
C PRO A 308 6.30 -17.62 10.36
N VAL A 309 5.66 -17.62 9.19
CA VAL A 309 4.20 -17.68 9.07
C VAL A 309 3.83 -18.99 8.43
N THR A 310 2.99 -19.74 9.13
CA THR A 310 2.51 -21.05 8.72
C THR A 310 1.03 -20.97 8.38
N GLU A 311 0.47 -22.03 7.79
CA GLU A 311 -0.96 -22.09 7.57
C GLU A 311 -1.74 -22.00 8.89
N GLU A 312 -1.23 -22.57 9.98
CA GLU A 312 -1.86 -22.57 11.32
C GLU A 312 -2.12 -21.16 11.87
N ASP A 313 -1.33 -20.17 11.45
CA ASP A 313 -1.51 -18.78 11.85
C ASP A 313 -2.74 -18.11 11.19
N ILE A 314 -3.31 -18.73 10.15
CA ILE A 314 -4.51 -18.27 9.45
C ILE A 314 -5.73 -18.95 10.07
N PRO A 315 -6.68 -18.20 10.67
CA PRO A 315 -7.92 -18.75 11.22
C PRO A 315 -8.71 -19.58 10.21
N ARG A 316 -9.28 -20.71 10.67
CA ARG A 316 -10.03 -21.64 9.82
C ARG A 316 -11.20 -20.97 9.08
N HIS A 317 -11.90 -20.05 9.74
CA HIS A 317 -13.03 -19.35 9.12
C HIS A 317 -12.61 -18.51 7.89
N LEU A 318 -11.42 -17.88 7.93
CA LEU A 318 -10.89 -17.13 6.80
C LEU A 318 -10.52 -18.06 5.64
N ARG A 319 -9.89 -19.20 5.93
CA ARG A 319 -9.52 -20.19 4.88
C ARG A 319 -10.77 -20.69 4.14
N LEU A 320 -11.78 -21.13 4.90
CA LEU A 320 -13.04 -21.60 4.31
C LEU A 320 -13.71 -20.50 3.48
N ARG A 321 -13.81 -19.28 4.01
CA ARG A 321 -14.39 -18.13 3.29
C ARG A 321 -13.68 -17.85 1.98
N PHE A 322 -12.35 -17.79 1.98
CA PHE A 322 -11.58 -17.46 0.77
C PHE A 322 -11.53 -18.61 -0.24
N GLU A 323 -11.57 -19.87 0.21
CA GLU A 323 -11.72 -21.03 -0.68
C GLU A 323 -13.11 -21.04 -1.37
N GLU A 324 -14.17 -20.72 -0.63
CA GLU A 324 -15.52 -20.57 -1.17
C GLU A 324 -15.62 -19.41 -2.17
N GLU A 325 -15.08 -18.24 -1.82
CA GLU A 325 -15.01 -17.09 -2.73
C GLU A 325 -14.24 -17.44 -4.03
N LYS A 326 -13.09 -18.11 -3.90
CA LYS A 326 -12.28 -18.55 -5.05
C LYS A 326 -13.03 -19.54 -5.94
N SER A 327 -13.75 -20.48 -5.34
CA SER A 327 -14.58 -21.45 -6.08
C SER A 327 -15.73 -20.76 -6.82
N ALA A 328 -16.41 -19.82 -6.17
CA ALA A 328 -17.48 -19.03 -6.75
C ALA A 328 -16.98 -18.16 -7.92
N ASP A 329 -15.84 -17.49 -7.76
CA ASP A 329 -15.23 -16.66 -8.79
C ASP A 329 -14.74 -17.50 -9.98
N ALA A 330 -14.21 -18.70 -9.73
CA ALA A 330 -13.84 -19.65 -10.77
C ALA A 330 -15.08 -20.12 -11.56
N LYS A 331 -16.20 -20.40 -10.88
CA LYS A 331 -17.47 -20.77 -11.52
C LYS A 331 -18.01 -19.63 -12.40
N LYS A 332 -18.07 -18.39 -11.87
CA LYS A 332 -18.49 -17.20 -12.65
C LYS A 332 -17.59 -16.96 -13.86
N LYS A 333 -16.27 -17.13 -13.71
CA LYS A 333 -15.32 -16.98 -14.81
C LYS A 333 -15.54 -18.05 -15.88
N LYS A 334 -15.80 -19.29 -15.49
CA LYS A 334 -16.15 -20.39 -16.40
C LYS A 334 -17.44 -20.09 -17.16
N GLU A 335 -18.50 -19.67 -16.45
CA GLU A 335 -19.78 -19.28 -17.05
C GLU A 335 -19.62 -18.13 -18.04
N LYS A 336 -18.80 -17.11 -17.72
CA LYS A 336 -18.52 -15.99 -18.64
C LYS A 336 -17.72 -16.43 -19.87
N LEU A 337 -16.76 -17.34 -19.70
CA LEU A 337 -16.02 -17.91 -20.81
C LEU A 337 -16.92 -18.77 -21.70
N GLU A 338 -17.88 -19.49 -21.13
CA GLU A 338 -18.83 -20.32 -21.87
C GLU A 338 -20.00 -19.50 -22.45
N ALA A 339 -20.27 -18.30 -21.96
CA ALA A 339 -21.40 -17.46 -22.38
C ALA A 339 -21.45 -17.23 -23.90
N HIS A 340 -20.30 -17.11 -24.56
CA HIS A 340 -20.24 -16.94 -26.02
C HIS A 340 -20.74 -18.16 -26.82
N LEU A 341 -20.80 -19.34 -26.20
CA LEU A 341 -21.32 -20.59 -26.79
C LEU A 341 -22.85 -20.65 -26.79
N PHE A 342 -23.50 -19.80 -26.00
CA PHE A 342 -24.94 -19.76 -25.86
C PHE A 342 -25.52 -18.52 -26.56
N THR A 343 -26.78 -18.60 -26.96
CA THR A 343 -27.59 -17.48 -27.43
C THR A 343 -28.93 -17.51 -26.72
N GLU A 344 -29.56 -16.35 -26.57
CA GLU A 344 -30.94 -16.27 -26.07
C GLU A 344 -31.90 -16.23 -27.26
N LEU A 345 -32.95 -17.05 -27.18
CA LEU A 345 -34.11 -16.98 -28.05
C LEU A 345 -35.25 -16.35 -27.27
N ILE A 346 -35.82 -15.29 -27.82
CA ILE A 346 -37.02 -14.65 -27.28
C ILE A 346 -38.22 -15.27 -27.98
N VAL A 347 -39.12 -15.88 -27.21
CA VAL A 347 -40.29 -16.57 -27.76
C VAL A 347 -41.51 -15.70 -27.57
N ILE A 348 -42.12 -15.30 -28.69
CA ILE A 348 -43.37 -14.54 -28.70
C ILE A 348 -44.51 -15.47 -29.09
N LEU A 349 -45.41 -15.71 -28.15
CA LEU A 349 -46.63 -16.49 -28.36
C LEU A 349 -47.77 -15.60 -28.88
N GLU A 350 -48.75 -16.22 -29.54
CA GLU A 350 -49.90 -15.54 -30.14
C GLU A 350 -50.72 -14.71 -29.14
N GLU A 351 -50.78 -15.13 -27.88
CA GLU A 351 -51.43 -14.40 -26.78
C GLU A 351 -50.91 -12.96 -26.62
N HIS A 352 -49.63 -12.73 -26.92
CA HIS A 352 -48.99 -11.42 -26.84
C HIS A 352 -49.33 -10.51 -28.03
N MET A 353 -49.91 -11.06 -29.10
CA MET A 353 -50.26 -10.32 -30.31
C MET A 353 -51.71 -9.78 -30.26
N TYR A 354 -52.61 -10.46 -29.53
CA TYR A 354 -54.04 -10.11 -29.50
C TYR A 354 -54.35 -8.77 -28.85
N SER A 355 -53.49 -8.26 -27.96
CA SER A 355 -53.71 -7.02 -27.21
C SER A 355 -53.11 -5.78 -27.89
N TYR A 356 -52.37 -5.94 -28.99
CA TYR A 356 -51.67 -4.85 -29.65
C TYR A 356 -52.44 -4.31 -30.87
N SER A 357 -52.62 -2.99 -30.92
CA SER A 357 -53.37 -2.28 -31.98
C SER A 357 -52.50 -1.35 -32.83
N GLY A 358 -51.17 -1.49 -32.74
CA GLY A 358 -50.21 -0.71 -33.52
C GLY A 358 -49.95 -1.26 -34.92
N PHE A 359 -48.88 -0.79 -35.55
CA PHE A 359 -48.54 -1.12 -36.94
C PHE A 359 -47.85 -2.48 -37.10
N ASP A 360 -47.06 -2.90 -36.10
CA ASP A 360 -46.31 -4.16 -36.10
C ASP A 360 -47.10 -5.32 -35.45
N LEU A 361 -46.53 -6.54 -35.47
CA LEU A 361 -47.18 -7.76 -34.96
C LEU A 361 -47.39 -7.77 -33.43
N PHE A 362 -46.59 -7.02 -32.68
CA PHE A 362 -46.64 -6.94 -31.21
C PHE A 362 -45.97 -5.63 -30.73
N ASP A 363 -46.26 -5.19 -29.51
CA ASP A 363 -45.58 -4.03 -28.89
C ASP A 363 -44.12 -4.41 -28.56
N PRO A 364 -43.09 -3.67 -29.04
CA PRO A 364 -41.70 -3.94 -28.68
C PRO A 364 -41.42 -4.02 -27.17
N LYS A 365 -42.25 -3.40 -26.33
CA LYS A 365 -42.16 -3.54 -24.85
C LYS A 365 -42.37 -4.96 -24.36
N ILE A 366 -43.06 -5.80 -25.13
CA ILE A 366 -43.27 -7.22 -24.81
C ILE A 366 -41.94 -8.00 -24.83
N LEU A 367 -40.89 -7.51 -25.53
CA LEU A 367 -39.57 -8.16 -25.51
C LEU A 367 -38.92 -8.17 -24.11
N ASP A 368 -39.33 -7.26 -23.22
CA ASP A 368 -38.87 -7.22 -21.83
C ASP A 368 -39.60 -8.25 -20.95
N GLU A 369 -40.83 -8.62 -21.32
CA GLU A 369 -41.71 -9.54 -20.58
C GLU A 369 -41.72 -10.97 -21.18
N ALA A 370 -41.30 -11.10 -22.43
CA ALA A 370 -41.33 -12.34 -23.19
C ALA A 370 -40.39 -13.41 -22.62
N ARG A 371 -40.81 -14.67 -22.74
CA ARG A 371 -40.04 -15.83 -22.27
C ARG A 371 -38.74 -15.96 -23.06
N ARG A 372 -37.63 -16.09 -22.33
CA ARG A 372 -36.28 -16.23 -22.90
C ARG A 372 -35.75 -17.63 -22.66
N LEU A 373 -35.30 -18.27 -23.74
CA LEU A 373 -34.65 -19.57 -23.69
C LEU A 373 -33.18 -19.42 -24.03
N LYS A 374 -32.32 -19.89 -23.14
CA LYS A 374 -30.87 -19.95 -23.38
C LYS A 374 -30.53 -21.26 -24.07
N VAL A 375 -30.04 -21.19 -25.32
CA VAL A 375 -29.72 -22.37 -26.13
C VAL A 375 -28.27 -22.34 -26.61
N GLU A 376 -27.68 -23.51 -26.83
CA GLU A 376 -26.34 -23.60 -27.41
C GLU A 376 -26.36 -23.21 -28.89
N LYS A 377 -25.39 -22.39 -29.33
CA LYS A 377 -25.29 -21.94 -30.74
C LYS A 377 -25.07 -23.07 -31.74
N LYS A 378 -24.62 -24.24 -31.27
CA LYS A 378 -24.40 -25.44 -32.08
C LYS A 378 -25.58 -26.41 -32.07
N MET A 379 -26.64 -26.12 -31.31
CA MET A 379 -27.82 -26.96 -31.22
C MET A 379 -28.47 -27.10 -32.60
N SER A 380 -28.79 -28.33 -33.00
CA SER A 380 -29.52 -28.58 -34.24
C SER A 380 -30.98 -28.16 -34.12
N ILE A 381 -31.63 -27.89 -35.25
CA ILE A 381 -33.05 -27.52 -35.28
C ILE A 381 -33.93 -28.60 -34.62
N ASP A 382 -33.60 -29.88 -34.80
CA ASP A 382 -34.35 -31.02 -34.22
C ASP A 382 -34.30 -31.03 -32.68
N GLN A 383 -33.12 -30.81 -32.12
CA GLN A 383 -32.93 -30.67 -30.67
C GLN A 383 -33.66 -29.44 -30.13
N LEU A 384 -33.68 -28.35 -30.89
CA LEU A 384 -34.42 -27.15 -30.52
C LEU A 384 -35.93 -27.42 -30.46
N TYR A 385 -36.49 -28.14 -31.43
CA TYR A 385 -37.91 -28.52 -31.41
C TYR A 385 -38.26 -29.40 -30.21
N THR A 386 -37.37 -30.33 -29.82
CA THR A 386 -37.58 -31.16 -28.62
C THR A 386 -37.59 -30.30 -27.37
N LEU A 387 -36.65 -29.36 -27.24
CA LEU A 387 -36.58 -28.43 -26.11
C LEU A 387 -37.83 -27.53 -26.02
N PHE A 388 -38.32 -27.03 -27.15
CA PHE A 388 -39.57 -26.26 -27.18
C PHE A 388 -40.79 -27.11 -26.81
N ALA A 389 -40.83 -28.38 -27.22
CA ALA A 389 -41.92 -29.28 -26.84
C ALA A 389 -41.94 -29.53 -25.32
N GLU A 390 -40.79 -29.70 -24.68
CA GLU A 390 -40.72 -29.89 -23.23
C GLU A 390 -41.09 -28.64 -22.44
N GLU A 391 -40.65 -27.45 -22.88
CA GLU A 391 -40.85 -26.19 -22.15
C GLU A 391 -42.24 -25.57 -22.31
N PHE A 392 -42.97 -25.87 -23.40
CA PHE A 392 -44.25 -25.23 -23.74
C PHE A 392 -45.46 -26.18 -23.84
N VAL A 393 -45.28 -27.50 -23.68
CA VAL A 393 -46.37 -28.50 -23.77
C VAL A 393 -46.74 -29.11 -22.40
N SER A 394 -46.22 -28.58 -21.28
CA SER A 394 -46.65 -28.97 -19.92
C SER A 394 -47.85 -28.19 -19.41
#